data_AF-A0A1Q2HV36-F1
#
_entry.id   AF-A0A1Q2HV36-F1
#
_cell.length_a   1.000
_cell.length_b   1.000
_cell.length_c   1.000
_cell.angle_alpha   90.00
_cell.angle_beta   90.00
_cell.angle_gamma   90.00
#
_symmetry.space_group_name_H-M   'P 1'
#
loop_
_entity.id
_entity.type
_entity.pdbx_description
1 polymer ?
#
loop_
_entity_poly.entity_id
_entity_poly.type
_entity_poly.pdbx_seq_one_letter_code
_entity_poly.pdbx_strand_id
1 'polypeptide(L)'
;MQSIIDWIVNLMEVLGAPGVGIAILLENLFPPIPSEVVLPLAGFTVAQGSLNFLSVFIWSVVGSVLGAYVLYGIGAWLGLARLRAIADWMWLVKASDVDAAMSFFTKYGKPSIFFGRLIPGVRSLISIPAGLDRMNLVTFGLWTTLGSGIWNAILIYLGFILGDNWEKATEYADTYSNVIYAILALIILGFLIFFIRRAIKERGQAQA
;
A
#
# COMPACT_ATOMS: atom_id res chain seq x y z
N MET A 1 -8.97 -11.67 -11.08
CA MET A 1 -8.72 -10.22 -10.92
C MET A 1 -9.93 -9.39 -11.35
N GLN A 2 -10.58 -9.69 -12.49
CA GLN A 2 -11.85 -9.06 -12.89
C GLN A 2 -12.88 -8.96 -11.74
N SER A 3 -13.19 -10.07 -11.05
CA SER A 3 -14.25 -10.08 -10.02
C SER A 3 -14.04 -9.13 -8.84
N ILE A 4 -12.79 -8.85 -8.46
CA ILE A 4 -12.48 -7.90 -7.37
C ILE A 4 -12.66 -6.47 -7.85
N ILE A 5 -12.21 -6.18 -9.06
CA ILE A 5 -12.36 -4.86 -9.68
C ILE A 5 -13.84 -4.57 -9.89
N ASP A 6 -14.61 -5.50 -10.45
CA ASP A 6 -16.05 -5.36 -10.66
C ASP A 6 -16.80 -5.12 -9.35
N TRP A 7 -16.39 -5.82 -8.28
CA TRP A 7 -16.96 -5.59 -6.94
C TRP A 7 -16.65 -4.20 -6.40
N ILE A 8 -15.41 -3.72 -6.55
CA ILE A 8 -15.02 -2.36 -6.14
C ILE A 8 -15.78 -1.30 -6.95
N VAL A 9 -15.93 -1.50 -8.27
CA VAL A 9 -16.71 -0.61 -9.14
C VAL A 9 -18.16 -0.56 -8.69
N ASN A 10 -18.79 -1.71 -8.46
CA ASN A 10 -20.15 -1.77 -7.96
C ASN A 10 -20.30 -1.05 -6.60
N LEU A 11 -19.31 -1.19 -5.72
CA LEU A 11 -19.27 -0.51 -4.43
C LEU A 11 -19.22 1.01 -4.59
N MET A 12 -18.44 1.51 -5.53
CA MET A 12 -18.37 2.94 -5.87
C MET A 12 -19.66 3.43 -6.54
N GLU A 13 -20.30 2.63 -7.39
CA GLU A 13 -21.57 2.97 -8.04
C GLU A 13 -22.72 3.07 -7.04
N VAL A 14 -22.80 2.13 -6.08
CA VAL A 14 -23.90 2.06 -5.11
C VAL A 14 -23.69 3.04 -3.95
N LEU A 15 -22.45 3.16 -3.45
CA LEU A 15 -22.15 3.93 -2.23
C LEU A 15 -21.43 5.25 -2.50
N GLY A 16 -21.03 5.54 -3.74
CA GLY A 16 -20.32 6.76 -4.11
C GLY A 16 -18.98 6.91 -3.39
N ALA A 17 -18.67 8.13 -2.93
CA ALA A 17 -17.42 8.42 -2.23
C ALA A 17 -17.16 7.56 -0.96
N PRO A 18 -18.16 7.27 -0.09
CA PRO A 18 -18.02 6.27 0.96
C PRO A 18 -17.56 4.89 0.48
N GLY A 19 -18.00 4.47 -0.71
CA GLY A 19 -17.58 3.21 -1.32
C GLY A 19 -16.08 3.18 -1.63
N VAL A 20 -15.53 4.30 -2.11
CA VAL A 20 -14.07 4.47 -2.30
C VAL A 20 -13.34 4.30 -0.96
N GLY A 21 -13.86 4.90 0.12
CA GLY A 21 -13.26 4.77 1.45
C GLY A 21 -13.22 3.31 1.94
N ILE A 22 -14.30 2.56 1.74
CA ILE A 22 -14.39 1.14 2.10
C ILE A 22 -13.40 0.30 1.27
N ALA A 23 -13.31 0.56 -0.04
CA ALA A 23 -12.37 -0.13 -0.91
C ALA A 23 -10.92 0.09 -0.46
N ILE A 24 -10.55 1.33 -0.10
CA ILE A 24 -9.21 1.66 0.40
C ILE A 24 -8.94 1.07 1.78
N LEU A 25 -9.94 1.01 2.65
CA LEU A 25 -9.83 0.33 3.94
C LEU A 25 -9.49 -1.14 3.73
N LEU A 26 -10.25 -1.84 2.88
CA LEU A 26 -10.04 -3.25 2.60
C LEU A 26 -8.71 -3.52 1.92
N GLU A 27 -8.28 -2.64 1.02
CA GLU A 27 -6.94 -2.71 0.45
C GLU A 27 -5.84 -2.58 1.50
N ASN A 28 -5.99 -1.66 2.45
CA ASN A 28 -5.00 -1.50 3.51
C ASN A 28 -4.91 -2.76 4.37
N LEU A 29 -6.04 -3.44 4.62
CA LEU A 29 -6.09 -4.70 5.36
C LEU A 29 -5.57 -5.90 4.56
N PHE A 30 -5.84 -5.90 3.26
CA PHE A 30 -5.46 -6.95 2.33
C PHE A 30 -4.62 -6.34 1.19
N PRO A 31 -3.28 -6.24 1.39
CA PRO A 31 -2.35 -5.70 0.42
C PRO A 31 -2.41 -6.27 -1.01
N PRO A 32 -2.89 -7.51 -1.30
CA PRO A 32 -2.99 -7.96 -2.69
C PRO A 32 -4.02 -7.18 -3.55
N ILE A 33 -4.76 -6.21 -2.99
CA ILE A 33 -5.63 -5.33 -3.77
C ILE A 33 -4.83 -4.11 -4.26
N PRO A 34 -4.67 -3.89 -5.57
CA PRO A 34 -3.90 -2.75 -6.07
C PRO A 34 -4.67 -1.43 -5.92
N SER A 35 -4.34 -0.65 -4.88
CA SER A 35 -4.77 0.75 -4.69
C SER A 35 -4.56 1.64 -5.91
N GLU A 36 -3.54 1.31 -6.69
CA GLU A 36 -3.09 2.00 -7.90
C GLU A 36 -4.14 1.94 -9.01
N VAL A 37 -5.14 1.07 -8.89
CA VAL A 37 -6.28 0.99 -9.81
C VAL A 37 -7.49 1.73 -9.23
N VAL A 38 -7.77 1.56 -7.93
CA VAL A 38 -8.98 2.09 -7.29
C VAL A 38 -9.00 3.62 -7.24
N LEU A 39 -7.90 4.26 -6.83
CA LEU A 39 -7.85 5.71 -6.66
C LEU A 39 -7.88 6.48 -7.98
N PRO A 40 -7.13 6.07 -9.03
CA PRO A 40 -7.27 6.69 -10.34
C PRO A 40 -8.66 6.47 -10.96
N LEU A 41 -9.27 5.30 -10.76
CA LEU A 41 -10.63 5.04 -11.23
C LEU A 41 -11.65 5.93 -10.51
N ALA A 42 -11.50 6.15 -9.21
CA ALA A 42 -12.30 7.12 -8.47
C ALA A 42 -12.07 8.55 -9.00
N GLY A 43 -10.82 8.93 -9.29
CA GLY A 43 -10.49 10.21 -9.93
C GLY A 43 -11.15 10.38 -11.30
N PHE A 44 -11.20 9.32 -12.10
CA PHE A 44 -11.88 9.30 -13.39
C PHE A 44 -13.39 9.54 -13.25
N THR A 45 -14.05 8.88 -12.30
CA THR A 45 -15.48 9.12 -12.03
C THR A 45 -15.78 10.53 -11.52
N VAL A 46 -14.81 11.19 -10.88
CA VAL A 46 -14.89 12.62 -10.53
C VAL A 46 -14.83 13.50 -11.79
N ALA A 47 -13.96 13.18 -12.75
CA ALA A 47 -13.86 13.91 -14.02
C ALA A 47 -15.16 13.83 -14.84
N GLN A 48 -15.84 12.68 -14.80
CA GLN A 48 -17.16 12.51 -15.42
C GLN A 48 -18.30 13.26 -14.71
N GLY A 49 -18.01 13.97 -13.60
CA GLY A 49 -19.00 14.72 -12.83
C GLY A 49 -19.91 13.86 -11.94
N SER A 50 -19.65 12.55 -11.84
CA SER A 50 -20.47 11.63 -11.04
C SER A 50 -20.11 11.68 -9.55
N LEU A 51 -18.87 12.02 -9.20
CA LEU A 51 -18.41 12.16 -7.82
C LEU A 51 -17.72 13.50 -7.56
N ASN A 52 -17.76 13.96 -6.32
CA ASN A 52 -17.05 15.16 -5.88
C ASN A 52 -15.61 14.83 -5.43
N PHE A 53 -14.62 15.54 -5.97
CA PHE A 53 -13.20 15.34 -5.65
C PHE A 53 -12.91 15.37 -4.14
N LEU A 54 -13.43 16.38 -3.44
CA LEU A 54 -13.18 16.57 -2.01
C LEU A 54 -13.79 15.42 -1.20
N SER A 55 -14.98 14.95 -1.59
CA SER A 55 -15.64 13.81 -0.94
C SER A 55 -14.81 12.53 -1.12
N VAL A 56 -14.41 12.21 -2.35
CA VAL A 56 -13.56 11.04 -2.65
C VAL A 56 -12.23 11.11 -1.90
N PHE A 57 -11.60 12.29 -1.88
CA PHE A 57 -10.37 12.52 -1.14
C PHE A 57 -10.54 12.23 0.35
N ILE A 58 -11.53 12.84 1.02
CA ILE A 58 -11.77 12.66 2.45
C ILE A 58 -12.03 11.18 2.78
N TRP A 59 -12.93 10.53 2.04
CA TRP A 59 -13.27 9.12 2.28
C TRP A 59 -12.08 8.18 2.04
N SER A 60 -11.26 8.45 1.02
CA SER A 60 -10.04 7.67 0.78
C SER A 60 -9.03 7.78 1.93
N VAL A 61 -8.86 8.98 2.49
CA VAL A 61 -7.96 9.22 3.62
C VAL A 61 -8.48 8.52 4.87
N VAL A 62 -9.79 8.66 5.16
CA VAL A 62 -10.43 7.97 6.29
C VAL A 62 -10.24 6.46 6.17
N GLY A 63 -10.52 5.88 5.01
CA GLY A 63 -10.33 4.45 4.76
C GLY A 63 -8.89 3.99 5.00
N SER A 64 -7.92 4.74 4.48
CA SER A 64 -6.50 4.42 4.64
C SER A 64 -6.00 4.55 6.08
N VAL A 65 -6.47 5.57 6.81
CA VAL A 65 -6.11 5.78 8.22
C VAL A 65 -6.72 4.66 9.09
N LEU A 66 -7.98 4.30 8.87
CA LEU A 66 -8.65 3.23 9.61
C LEU A 66 -8.01 1.87 9.37
N GLY A 67 -7.79 1.50 8.10
CA GLY A 67 -7.13 0.23 7.76
C GLY A 67 -5.74 0.13 8.38
N ALA A 68 -5.02 1.25 8.44
CA ALA A 68 -3.72 1.29 9.08
C ALA A 68 -3.75 1.19 10.61
N TYR A 69 -4.74 1.77 11.27
CA TYR A 69 -4.92 1.58 12.72
C TYR A 69 -5.21 0.12 13.06
N VAL A 70 -5.93 -0.60 12.20
CA VAL A 70 -6.13 -2.04 12.36
C VAL A 70 -4.81 -2.80 12.25
N LEU A 71 -4.01 -2.55 11.21
CA LEU A 71 -2.69 -3.18 11.07
C LEU A 71 -1.72 -2.81 12.21
N TYR A 72 -1.76 -1.56 12.68
CA TYR A 72 -1.05 -1.12 13.87
C TYR A 72 -1.48 -1.95 15.09
N GLY A 73 -2.79 -2.12 15.31
CA GLY A 73 -3.34 -2.90 16.41
C GLY A 73 -2.92 -4.37 16.35
N ILE A 74 -2.93 -4.95 15.15
CA ILE A 74 -2.45 -6.31 14.89
C ILE A 74 -0.96 -6.43 15.25
N GLY A 75 -0.12 -5.49 14.81
CA GLY A 75 1.30 -5.44 15.18
C GLY A 75 1.51 -5.34 16.69
N ALA A 76 0.78 -4.44 17.35
CA ALA A 76 0.85 -4.24 18.80
C ALA A 76 0.37 -5.44 19.62
N TRP A 77 -0.61 -6.19 19.13
CA TRP A 77 -1.21 -7.35 19.80
C TRP A 77 -0.42 -8.64 19.60
N LEU A 78 0.07 -8.90 18.39
CA LEU A 78 0.86 -10.10 18.08
C LEU A 78 2.22 -10.06 18.79
N GLY A 79 2.86 -8.90 18.85
CA GLY A 79 4.21 -8.76 19.40
C GLY A 79 5.27 -9.43 18.53
N LEU A 80 6.54 -9.10 18.76
CA LEU A 80 7.64 -9.44 17.85
C LEU A 80 7.80 -10.96 17.66
N ALA A 81 7.67 -11.75 18.73
CA ALA A 81 7.86 -13.19 18.69
C ALA A 81 6.81 -13.91 17.83
N ARG A 82 5.52 -13.54 17.94
CA ARG A 82 4.46 -14.15 17.12
C ARG A 82 4.52 -13.65 15.69
N LEU A 83 4.91 -12.40 15.47
CA LEU A 83 5.04 -11.85 14.13
C LEU A 83 6.19 -12.51 13.35
N ARG A 84 7.31 -12.82 14.02
CA ARG A 84 8.38 -13.66 13.45
C ARG A 84 7.88 -15.06 13.09
N ALA A 85 7.12 -15.71 13.96
CA ALA A 85 6.55 -17.04 13.69
C ALA A 85 5.56 -17.04 12.51
N ILE A 86 4.74 -15.98 12.39
CA ILE A 86 3.81 -15.80 11.26
C ILE A 86 4.57 -15.47 9.98
N ALA A 87 5.63 -14.65 10.06
CA ALA A 87 6.51 -14.39 8.93
C ALA A 87 7.15 -15.69 8.44
N ASP A 88 7.78 -16.48 9.32
CA ASP A 88 8.38 -17.75 8.94
C ASP A 88 7.37 -18.78 8.39
N TRP A 89 6.08 -18.65 8.74
CA TRP A 89 4.99 -19.43 8.14
C TRP A 89 4.53 -18.88 6.78
N MET A 90 4.71 -17.59 6.52
CA MET A 90 4.44 -16.97 5.22
C MET A 90 5.63 -17.14 4.27
N TRP A 91 5.41 -17.84 3.16
CA TRP A 91 6.35 -18.02 2.06
C TRP A 91 6.98 -16.73 1.45
N LEU A 92 6.45 -15.55 1.78
CA LEU A 92 6.86 -14.25 1.23
C LEU A 92 7.73 -13.39 2.16
N VAL A 93 7.79 -13.66 3.48
CA VAL A 93 8.47 -12.78 4.46
C VAL A 93 9.29 -13.62 5.42
N LYS A 94 10.57 -13.29 5.66
CA LYS A 94 11.38 -14.00 6.68
C LYS A 94 11.32 -13.28 8.02
N ALA A 95 11.52 -13.99 9.13
CA ALA A 95 11.75 -13.36 10.44
C ALA A 95 12.87 -12.31 10.41
N SER A 96 13.90 -12.51 9.58
CA SER A 96 14.98 -11.51 9.39
C SER A 96 14.50 -10.19 8.78
N ASP A 97 13.44 -10.23 7.98
CA ASP A 97 12.89 -9.04 7.31
C ASP A 97 12.04 -8.24 8.31
N VAL A 98 11.37 -8.92 9.24
CA VAL A 98 10.72 -8.30 10.40
C VAL A 98 11.74 -7.59 11.28
N ASP A 99 12.90 -8.20 11.51
CA ASP A 99 13.98 -7.61 12.32
C ASP A 99 14.66 -6.42 11.62
N ALA A 100 14.86 -6.51 10.31
CA ALA A 100 15.36 -5.40 9.51
C ALA A 100 14.37 -4.22 9.51
N ALA A 101 13.07 -4.50 9.38
CA ALA A 101 12.02 -3.48 9.45
C ALA A 101 11.97 -2.82 10.82
N MET A 102 12.11 -3.59 11.91
CA MET A 102 12.21 -3.06 13.27
C MET A 102 13.47 -2.21 13.46
N SER A 103 14.64 -2.68 13.01
CA SER A 103 15.90 -1.94 13.12
C SER A 103 15.84 -0.61 12.36
N PHE A 104 15.28 -0.62 11.14
CA PHE A 104 15.03 0.58 10.36
C PHE A 104 14.07 1.52 11.10
N PHE A 105 12.97 0.99 11.64
CA PHE A 105 12.00 1.78 12.38
C PHE A 105 12.58 2.40 13.65
N THR A 106 13.38 1.66 14.42
CA THR A 106 14.10 2.19 15.60
C THR A 106 15.10 3.28 15.22
N LYS A 107 15.77 3.15 14.07
CA LYS A 107 16.78 4.11 13.60
C LYS A 107 16.18 5.41 13.08
N TYR A 108 15.11 5.32 12.29
CA TYR A 108 14.53 6.47 11.59
C TYR A 108 13.25 7.00 12.24
N GLY A 109 12.59 6.21 13.09
CA GLY A 109 11.48 6.62 13.94
C GLY A 109 10.24 7.09 13.16
N LYS A 110 9.70 8.25 13.57
CA LYS A 110 8.42 8.79 13.10
C LYS A 110 8.38 9.13 11.59
N PRO A 111 9.41 9.76 10.98
CA PRO A 111 9.46 10.00 9.54
C PRO A 111 9.29 8.74 8.67
N SER A 112 9.69 7.57 9.17
CA SER A 112 9.57 6.30 8.46
C SER A 112 8.13 5.99 8.03
N ILE A 113 7.14 6.40 8.83
CA ILE A 113 5.72 6.18 8.54
C ILE A 113 5.30 7.01 7.32
N PHE A 114 5.73 8.27 7.27
CA PHE A 114 5.39 9.17 6.19
C PHE A 114 5.99 8.70 4.86
N PHE A 115 7.30 8.47 4.83
CA PHE A 115 7.97 8.02 3.61
C PHE A 115 7.56 6.59 3.23
N GLY A 116 7.35 5.71 4.21
CA GLY A 116 6.87 4.35 3.95
C GLY A 116 5.50 4.32 3.29
N ARG A 117 4.64 5.31 3.57
CA ARG A 117 3.31 5.44 2.93
C ARG A 117 3.31 5.92 1.50
N LEU A 118 4.38 6.59 1.07
CA LEU A 118 4.56 7.04 -0.31
C LEU A 118 5.13 5.93 -1.21
N ILE A 119 5.48 4.77 -0.64
CA ILE A 119 6.06 3.65 -1.38
C ILE A 119 5.01 2.53 -1.53
N PRO A 120 4.64 2.15 -2.76
CA PRO A 120 3.78 1.02 -3.04
C PRO A 120 4.29 -0.28 -2.38
N GLY A 121 3.38 -1.11 -1.87
CA GLY A 121 3.72 -2.35 -1.16
C GLY A 121 4.25 -2.17 0.27
N VAL A 122 4.96 -1.07 0.57
CA VAL A 122 5.47 -0.77 1.92
C VAL A 122 4.44 -0.02 2.76
N ARG A 123 3.58 0.79 2.12
CA ARG A 123 2.60 1.67 2.79
C ARG A 123 1.70 0.99 3.82
N SER A 124 1.25 -0.23 3.55
CA SER A 124 0.41 -0.98 4.49
C SER A 124 1.27 -1.62 5.58
N LEU A 125 2.41 -2.19 5.20
CA LEU A 125 3.33 -2.92 6.08
C LEU A 125 4.00 -2.04 7.13
N ILE A 126 4.27 -0.76 6.85
CA ILE A 126 4.90 0.17 7.79
C ILE A 126 4.08 0.39 9.09
N SER A 127 2.78 0.08 9.06
CA SER A 127 1.91 0.15 10.22
C SER A 127 2.21 -0.94 11.26
N ILE A 128 2.77 -2.08 10.83
CA ILE A 128 3.07 -3.22 11.71
C ILE A 128 4.26 -2.93 12.63
N PRO A 129 5.45 -2.50 12.15
CA PRO A 129 6.55 -2.07 13.02
C PRO A 129 6.15 -0.94 13.97
N ALA A 130 5.33 0.00 13.52
CA ALA A 130 4.83 1.09 14.36
C ALA A 130 3.98 0.58 15.55
N GLY A 131 3.17 -0.46 15.30
CA GLY A 131 2.42 -1.16 16.35
C GLY A 131 3.31 -1.94 17.31
N LEU A 132 4.33 -2.63 16.79
CA LEU A 132 5.30 -3.39 17.59
C LEU A 132 6.09 -2.49 18.55
N ASP A 133 6.50 -1.30 18.10
CA ASP A 133 7.19 -0.28 18.90
C ASP A 133 6.24 0.48 19.85
N ARG A 134 4.92 0.21 19.78
CA ARG A 134 3.87 0.93 20.52
C ARG A 134 3.97 2.44 20.37
N MET A 135 4.21 2.90 19.14
CA MET A 135 4.27 4.33 18.86
C MET A 135 2.96 5.03 19.27
N ASN A 136 3.05 6.23 19.83
CA ASN A 136 1.87 7.01 20.21
C ASN A 136 0.84 7.10 19.05
N LEU A 137 -0.41 6.73 19.34
CA LEU A 137 -1.49 6.63 18.34
C LEU A 137 -1.77 7.94 17.59
N VAL A 138 -1.64 9.08 18.26
CA VAL A 138 -1.85 10.41 17.66
C VAL A 138 -0.72 10.71 16.69
N THR A 139 0.53 10.46 17.10
CA THR A 139 1.70 10.64 16.24
C THR A 139 1.60 9.73 15.01
N PHE A 140 1.26 8.45 15.22
CA PHE A 140 1.05 7.52 14.12
C PHE A 140 -0.02 8.02 13.16
N GLY A 141 -1.19 8.43 13.67
CA GLY A 141 -2.31 8.94 12.87
C GLY A 141 -1.98 10.18 12.07
N LEU A 142 -1.24 11.13 12.63
CA LEU A 142 -0.85 12.36 11.94
C LEU A 142 0.08 12.07 10.75
N TRP A 143 1.17 11.32 10.97
CA TRP A 143 2.09 10.94 9.89
C TRP A 143 1.44 10.06 8.84
N THR A 144 0.54 9.19 9.28
CA THR A 144 -0.32 8.33 8.45
C THR A 144 -1.21 9.13 7.53
N THR A 145 -1.95 10.09 8.11
CA THR A 145 -2.87 10.97 7.40
C THR A 145 -2.13 11.84 6.39
N LEU A 146 -0.96 12.38 6.76
CA LEU A 146 -0.16 13.20 5.84
C LEU A 146 0.37 12.39 4.67
N GLY A 147 0.95 11.21 4.93
CA GLY A 147 1.49 10.35 3.87
C GLY A 147 0.39 9.83 2.92
N SER A 148 -0.69 9.28 3.49
CA SER A 148 -1.82 8.80 2.69
C SER A 148 -2.59 9.91 2.01
N GLY A 149 -2.69 11.09 2.63
CA GLY A 149 -3.31 12.27 2.02
C GLY A 149 -2.56 12.68 0.76
N ILE A 150 -1.25 12.83 0.82
CA ILE A 150 -0.45 13.19 -0.35
C ILE A 150 -0.57 12.13 -1.45
N TRP A 151 -0.40 10.85 -1.08
CA TRP A 151 -0.48 9.76 -2.05
C TRP A 151 -1.86 9.65 -2.72
N ASN A 152 -2.93 9.69 -1.93
CA ASN A 152 -4.29 9.62 -2.45
C ASN A 152 -4.62 10.83 -3.30
N ALA A 153 -4.22 12.04 -2.90
CA ALA A 153 -4.43 13.25 -3.69
C ALA A 153 -3.75 13.13 -5.06
N ILE A 154 -2.50 12.65 -5.12
CA ILE A 154 -1.77 12.45 -6.38
C ILE A 154 -2.53 11.46 -7.27
N LEU A 155 -2.93 10.29 -6.76
CA LEU A 155 -3.59 9.27 -7.57
C LEU A 155 -4.99 9.69 -8.05
N ILE A 156 -5.78 10.31 -7.18
CA ILE A 156 -7.12 10.82 -7.55
C ILE A 156 -6.98 11.94 -8.60
N TYR A 157 -6.01 12.84 -8.42
CA TYR A 157 -5.77 13.93 -9.36
C TYR A 157 -5.26 13.44 -10.72
N LEU A 158 -4.37 12.44 -10.73
CA LEU A 158 -3.97 11.76 -11.97
C LEU A 158 -5.19 11.16 -12.67
N GLY A 159 -6.02 10.40 -11.95
CA GLY A 159 -7.27 9.85 -12.50
C GLY A 159 -8.22 10.91 -13.06
N PHE A 160 -8.31 12.06 -12.38
CA PHE A 160 -9.12 13.20 -12.80
C PHE A 160 -8.65 13.78 -14.15
N ILE A 161 -7.37 14.09 -14.31
CA ILE A 161 -6.83 14.61 -15.58
C ILE A 161 -6.92 13.58 -16.71
N LEU A 162 -6.70 12.30 -16.40
CA LEU A 162 -6.81 11.23 -17.40
C LEU A 162 -8.24 11.05 -17.93
N GLY A 163 -9.27 11.40 -17.13
CA GLY A 163 -10.67 11.34 -17.56
C GLY A 163 -11.04 12.31 -18.68
N ASP A 164 -10.40 13.48 -18.72
CA ASP A 164 -10.60 14.46 -19.78
C ASP A 164 -10.01 14.01 -21.15
N ASN A 165 -9.20 12.94 -21.19
CA ASN A 165 -8.48 12.46 -22.39
C ASN A 165 -8.61 10.95 -22.66
N TRP A 166 -9.75 10.34 -22.31
CA TRP A 166 -9.96 8.88 -22.25
C TRP A 166 -9.56 8.08 -23.51
N GLU A 167 -9.71 8.63 -24.71
CA GLU A 167 -9.28 7.98 -25.98
C GLU A 167 -7.75 7.86 -26.10
N LYS A 168 -6.98 8.83 -25.57
CA LYS A 168 -5.52 8.71 -25.47
C LYS A 168 -5.13 7.86 -24.25
N ALA A 169 -5.93 7.91 -23.19
CA ALA A 169 -5.67 7.17 -21.95
C ALA A 169 -5.69 5.65 -22.14
N THR A 170 -6.46 5.11 -23.09
CA THR A 170 -6.48 3.66 -23.39
C THR A 170 -5.21 3.19 -24.09
N GLU A 171 -4.67 3.98 -25.04
CA GLU A 171 -3.39 3.72 -25.70
C GLU A 171 -2.19 3.86 -24.73
N TYR A 172 -2.28 4.83 -23.80
CA TYR A 172 -1.35 4.95 -22.70
C TYR A 172 -1.55 3.89 -21.63
N ALA A 173 -2.75 3.39 -21.34
CA ALA A 173 -3.00 2.39 -20.30
C ALA A 173 -2.30 1.06 -20.58
N ASP A 174 -2.21 0.65 -21.86
CA ASP A 174 -1.43 -0.52 -22.26
C ASP A 174 0.08 -0.27 -22.10
N THR A 175 0.54 0.95 -22.40
CA THR A 175 1.96 1.35 -22.24
C THR A 175 2.35 1.53 -20.77
N TYR A 176 1.50 2.13 -19.95
CA TYR A 176 1.70 2.39 -18.52
C TYR A 176 1.51 1.13 -17.70
N SER A 177 0.58 0.24 -18.05
CA SER A 177 0.53 -1.11 -17.49
C SER A 177 1.86 -1.83 -17.76
N ASN A 178 2.40 -1.75 -18.98
CA ASN A 178 3.72 -2.32 -19.28
C ASN A 178 4.86 -1.66 -18.51
N VAL A 179 4.83 -0.35 -18.26
CA VAL A 179 5.85 0.35 -17.44
C VAL A 179 5.72 -0.02 -15.97
N ILE A 180 4.51 -0.08 -15.42
CA ILE A 180 4.26 -0.51 -14.04
C ILE A 180 4.62 -1.98 -13.87
N TYR A 181 4.28 -2.85 -14.82
CA TYR A 181 4.70 -4.25 -14.86
C TYR A 181 6.21 -4.38 -15.06
N ALA A 182 6.87 -3.51 -15.83
CA ALA A 182 8.32 -3.50 -15.98
C ALA A 182 9.03 -3.04 -14.71
N ILE A 183 8.49 -2.04 -14.02
CA ILE A 183 9.01 -1.58 -12.72
C ILE A 183 8.79 -2.67 -11.65
N LEU A 184 7.60 -3.28 -11.60
CA LEU A 184 7.34 -4.44 -10.75
C LEU A 184 8.26 -5.61 -11.10
N ALA A 185 8.46 -5.92 -12.37
CA ALA A 185 9.37 -6.96 -12.82
C ALA A 185 10.81 -6.65 -12.43
N LEU A 186 11.26 -5.40 -12.53
CA LEU A 186 12.60 -4.95 -12.11
C LEU A 186 12.77 -5.00 -10.58
N ILE A 187 11.73 -4.65 -9.82
CA ILE A 187 11.73 -4.77 -8.36
C ILE A 187 11.77 -6.25 -7.96
N ILE A 188 10.96 -7.10 -8.60
CA ILE A 188 10.93 -8.55 -8.38
C ILE A 188 12.27 -9.17 -8.80
N LEU A 189 12.86 -8.77 -9.94
CA LEU A 189 14.20 -9.19 -10.36
C LEU A 189 15.27 -8.74 -9.37
N GLY A 190 15.20 -7.49 -8.91
CA GLY A 190 16.10 -6.97 -7.88
C GLY A 190 15.99 -7.76 -6.58
N PHE A 191 14.78 -8.08 -6.15
CA PHE A 191 14.50 -8.92 -4.99
C PHE A 191 14.98 -10.36 -5.18
N LEU A 192 14.71 -10.97 -6.34
CA LEU A 192 15.17 -12.31 -6.70
C LEU A 192 16.69 -12.39 -6.75
N ILE A 193 17.36 -11.43 -7.40
CA ILE A 193 18.81 -11.33 -7.46
C ILE A 193 19.38 -11.14 -6.06
N PHE A 194 18.78 -10.28 -5.23
CA PHE A 194 19.17 -10.09 -3.85
C PHE A 194 19.00 -11.38 -3.03
N PHE A 195 17.88 -12.09 -3.17
CA PHE A 195 17.60 -13.35 -2.49
C PHE A 195 18.52 -14.49 -2.93
N ILE A 196 18.77 -14.62 -4.23
CA ILE A 196 19.68 -15.63 -4.80
C ILE A 196 21.11 -15.34 -4.36
N ARG A 197 21.55 -14.07 -4.40
CA ARG A 197 22.87 -13.67 -3.89
C ARG A 197 23.02 -13.95 -2.40
N ARG A 198 21.97 -13.70 -1.61
CA ARG A 198 21.95 -14.02 -0.18
C ARG A 198 22.00 -15.54 0.06
N ALA A 199 21.22 -16.33 -0.67
CA ALA A 199 21.21 -17.80 -0.55
C ALA A 199 22.54 -18.46 -0.98
N ILE A 200 23.21 -17.91 -2.00
CA ILE A 200 24.54 -18.38 -2.42
C ILE A 200 25.60 -18.02 -1.38
N LYS A 201 25.51 -16.83 -0.77
CA LYS A 201 26.45 -16.37 0.26
C LYS A 201 26.33 -17.16 1.57
N GLU A 202 25.12 -17.57 1.94
CA GLU A 202 24.86 -18.42 3.12
C GLU A 202 25.37 -19.87 2.92
N ARG A 203 25.35 -20.42 1.69
CA ARG A 203 25.93 -21.75 1.40
C ARG A 203 27.46 -21.78 1.42
N GLY A 204 28.12 -20.68 1.07
CA GLY A 204 29.59 -20.60 1.06
C GLY A 204 30.24 -20.54 2.45
N GLN A 205 29.51 -20.12 3.48
CA GLN A 205 30.02 -20.04 4.87
C GLN A 205 29.80 -21.34 5.67
N ALA A 206 28.97 -22.26 5.19
CA ALA A 206 28.74 -23.56 5.83
C ALA A 206 29.73 -24.66 5.37
N GLN A 207 30.65 -24.33 4.45
CA GLN A 207 31.65 -25.26 3.89
C GLN A 207 33.11 -24.82 4.13
N ALA A 208 33.33 -23.73 4.87
CA ALA A 208 34.65 -23.24 5.29
C ALA A 208 34.78 -23.36 6.81
#